data_AF-H8K751-F1
#
_entry.id   AF-H8K751-F1
#
_cell.length_a   1.000
_cell.length_b   1.000
_cell.length_c   1.000
_cell.angle_alpha   90.00
_cell.angle_beta   90.00
_cell.angle_gamma   90.00
#
_symmetry.space_group_name_H-M   'P 1'
#
loop_
_entity.id
_entity.type
_entity.pdbx_description
1 polymer ?
#
loop_
_entity_poly.entity_id
_entity_poly.type
_entity_poly.pdbx_seq_one_letter_code
_entity_poly.pdbx_strand_id
1 'polypeptide(L)'
;MKIIYNAVNRSLDIYLKAIIGKEPSYNGKSERLMKIGELAKAANENVSTIRFWTKMGLLEIADITDSNYQLYSKEALERCKKIQVLKKQRATINEIKDSFLV
;
A
#
# COMPACT_ATOMS: atom_id res chain seq x y z
N MET A 1 7.70 5.48 -37.15
CA MET A 1 6.29 5.12 -36.89
C MET A 1 6.01 5.03 -35.37
N LYS A 2 6.31 6.09 -34.59
CA LYS A 2 6.18 6.12 -33.10
C LYS A 2 4.90 6.80 -32.59
N ILE A 3 4.12 7.42 -33.49
CA ILE A 3 2.95 8.22 -33.12
C ILE A 3 1.73 7.34 -32.83
N ILE A 4 1.59 6.20 -33.53
CA ILE A 4 0.44 5.30 -33.37
C ILE A 4 0.49 4.54 -32.04
N TYR A 5 1.68 4.11 -31.60
CA TYR A 5 1.84 3.36 -30.36
C TYR A 5 1.38 4.15 -29.12
N ASN A 6 1.66 5.45 -29.10
CA ASN A 6 1.32 6.31 -27.96
C ASN A 6 -0.19 6.62 -27.88
N ALA A 7 -0.87 6.71 -29.03
CA ALA A 7 -2.32 6.93 -29.11
C ALA A 7 -3.11 5.69 -28.67
N VAL A 8 -2.66 4.50 -29.06
CA VAL A 8 -3.30 3.23 -28.70
C VAL A 8 -3.14 2.91 -27.21
N ASN A 9 -1.98 3.21 -26.62
CA ASN A 9 -1.78 3.01 -25.19
C ASN A 9 -2.70 3.90 -24.35
N ARG A 10 -2.87 5.17 -24.75
CA ARG A 10 -3.74 6.12 -24.03
C ARG A 10 -5.22 5.72 -24.08
N SER A 11 -5.69 5.18 -25.21
CA SER A 11 -7.06 4.67 -25.30
C SER A 11 -7.23 3.38 -24.51
N LEU A 12 -6.27 2.45 -24.58
CA LEU A 12 -6.29 1.20 -23.83
C LEU A 12 -6.28 1.42 -22.31
N ASP A 13 -5.49 2.38 -21.82
CA ASP A 13 -5.43 2.74 -20.40
C ASP A 13 -6.78 3.24 -19.88
N ILE A 14 -7.54 3.97 -20.70
CA ILE A 14 -8.89 4.43 -20.35
C ILE A 14 -9.85 3.23 -20.25
N TYR A 15 -9.78 2.28 -21.18
CA TYR A 15 -10.60 1.05 -21.13
C TYR A 15 -10.25 0.18 -19.92
N LEU A 16 -8.96 -0.01 -19.62
CA LEU A 16 -8.49 -0.76 -18.46
C LEU A 16 -8.93 -0.09 -17.15
N LYS A 17 -8.85 1.24 -17.06
CA LYS A 17 -9.32 2.02 -15.90
C LYS A 17 -10.84 1.86 -15.69
N ALA A 18 -11.62 1.85 -16.77
CA ALA A 18 -13.08 1.73 -16.71
C ALA A 18 -13.55 0.33 -16.27
N ILE A 19 -12.85 -0.73 -16.68
CA ILE A 19 -13.22 -2.13 -16.37
C ILE A 19 -12.69 -2.53 -14.98
N ILE A 20 -11.50 -2.07 -14.59
CA ILE A 20 -10.77 -2.60 -13.42
C ILE A 20 -10.78 -1.59 -12.24
N GLY A 21 -11.10 -0.32 -12.46
CA GLY A 21 -11.06 0.73 -11.42
C GLY A 21 -9.66 0.96 -10.82
N LYS A 22 -8.62 0.36 -11.42
CA LYS A 22 -7.21 0.48 -11.04
C LYS A 22 -6.42 1.13 -12.16
N GLU A 23 -5.46 1.97 -11.79
CA GLU A 23 -4.51 2.53 -12.72
C GLU A 23 -3.57 1.43 -13.25
N PRO A 24 -3.18 1.47 -14.54
CA PRO A 24 -2.31 0.46 -15.13
C PRO A 24 -0.91 0.56 -14.50
N SER A 25 -0.51 -0.50 -13.79
CA SER A 25 0.84 -0.68 -13.26
C SER A 25 1.75 -1.18 -14.39
N TYR A 26 2.63 -0.33 -14.91
CA TYR A 26 3.64 -0.71 -15.90
C TYR A 26 4.80 -1.47 -15.23
N ASN A 27 5.12 -2.66 -15.76
CA ASN A 27 5.97 -3.70 -15.16
C ASN A 27 7.49 -3.44 -15.16
N GLY A 28 8.16 -3.86 -14.09
CA GLY A 28 9.61 -4.15 -14.05
C GLY A 28 10.08 -4.72 -12.70
N LYS A 29 9.83 -6.00 -12.41
CA LYS A 29 10.24 -6.70 -11.15
C LYS A 29 9.87 -5.99 -9.82
N SER A 30 8.83 -5.17 -9.83
CA SER A 30 8.47 -4.33 -8.68
C SER A 30 7.56 -5.08 -7.73
N GLU A 31 7.87 -5.06 -6.43
CA GLU A 31 6.93 -5.50 -5.41
C GLU A 31 5.57 -4.82 -5.63
N ARG A 32 4.50 -5.60 -5.64
CA ARG A 32 3.15 -5.06 -5.83
C ARG A 32 2.82 -4.14 -4.65
N LEU A 33 2.96 -2.83 -4.86
CA LEU A 33 2.55 -1.85 -3.87
C LEU A 33 1.02 -1.83 -3.75
N MET A 34 0.55 -1.59 -2.53
CA MET A 34 -0.85 -1.62 -2.14
C MET A 34 -1.31 -0.23 -1.72
N LYS A 35 -2.47 0.20 -2.19
CA LYS A 35 -3.13 1.39 -1.60
C LYS A 35 -3.56 1.08 -0.16
N ILE A 36 -3.76 2.11 0.66
CA ILE A 36 -4.18 1.94 2.07
C ILE A 36 -5.39 1.02 2.26
N GLY A 37 -6.37 1.08 1.35
CA GLY A 37 -7.56 0.22 1.40
C GLY A 37 -7.28 -1.24 1.05
N GLU A 38 -6.31 -1.50 0.18
CA GLU A 38 -5.87 -2.85 -0.16
C GLU A 38 -5.04 -3.45 0.98
N LEU A 39 -4.15 -2.65 1.57
CA LEU A 39 -3.38 -3.03 2.75
C LEU A 39 -4.31 -3.37 3.93
N ALA A 40 -5.32 -2.52 4.18
CA ALA A 40 -6.31 -2.74 5.24
C ALA A 40 -7.06 -4.07 5.04
N LYS A 41 -7.53 -4.35 3.82
CA LYS A 41 -8.18 -5.62 3.48
C LYS A 41 -7.23 -6.81 3.65
N ALA A 42 -5.99 -6.70 3.19
CA ALA A 42 -5.00 -7.76 3.28
C ALA A 42 -4.56 -8.04 4.73
N ALA A 43 -4.51 -7.01 5.57
CA ALA A 43 -4.19 -7.11 7.00
C ALA A 43 -5.42 -7.49 7.86
N ASN A 44 -6.61 -7.54 7.29
CA ASN A 44 -7.88 -7.68 8.02
C ASN A 44 -8.04 -6.60 9.11
N GLU A 45 -7.74 -5.35 8.75
CA GLU A 45 -7.84 -4.17 9.61
C GLU A 45 -8.68 -3.09 8.95
N ASN A 46 -9.10 -2.10 9.74
CA ASN A 46 -9.76 -0.93 9.19
C ASN A 46 -8.74 0.07 8.61
N VAL A 47 -9.16 0.83 7.59
CA VAL A 47 -8.32 1.87 6.96
C VAL A 47 -7.87 2.91 7.97
N SER A 48 -8.71 3.23 8.95
CA SER A 48 -8.36 4.13 10.06
C SER A 48 -7.23 3.58 10.94
N THR A 49 -7.21 2.26 11.21
CA THR A 49 -6.15 1.59 11.96
C THR A 49 -4.82 1.67 11.22
N ILE A 50 -4.82 1.36 9.91
CA ILE A 50 -3.62 1.46 9.09
C ILE A 50 -3.11 2.91 9.08
N ARG A 51 -4.00 3.90 8.87
CA ARG A 51 -3.64 5.32 8.90
C ARG A 51 -3.05 5.75 10.24
N PHE A 52 -3.61 5.25 11.34
CA PHE A 52 -3.11 5.50 12.68
C PHE A 52 -1.70 4.94 12.85
N TRP A 53 -1.46 3.69 12.44
CA TRP A 53 -0.12 3.08 12.50
C TRP A 53 0.90 3.84 11.63
N THR A 54 0.53 4.24 10.42
CA THR A 54 1.39 5.09 9.57
C THR A 54 1.72 6.42 10.27
N LYS A 55 0.73 7.10 10.85
CA LYS A 55 0.95 8.36 11.59
C LYS A 55 1.87 8.19 12.80
N MET A 56 1.82 7.03 13.46
CA MET A 56 2.68 6.70 14.60
C MET A 56 4.10 6.28 14.19
N GLY A 57 4.40 6.20 12.89
CA GLY A 57 5.67 5.71 12.36
C GLY A 57 5.84 4.20 12.47
N LEU A 58 4.74 3.46 12.66
CA LEU A 58 4.76 2.00 12.72
C LEU A 58 4.71 1.35 11.34
N LEU A 59 4.26 2.08 10.31
CA LEU A 59 4.25 1.64 8.92
C LEU A 59 4.94 2.68 8.05
N GLU A 60 5.74 2.21 7.12
CA GLU A 60 6.44 3.05 6.15
C GLU A 60 5.62 3.15 4.86
N ILE A 61 5.63 4.35 4.28
CA ILE A 61 5.04 4.61 2.96
C ILE A 61 6.13 4.30 1.95
N ALA A 62 5.87 3.32 1.09
CA ALA A 62 6.83 2.89 0.09
C ALA A 62 6.90 3.87 -1.09
N ASP A 63 5.76 4.46 -1.45
CA ASP A 63 5.67 5.42 -2.56
C ASP A 63 4.39 6.26 -2.46
N ILE A 64 4.31 7.34 -3.23
CA ILE A 64 3.14 8.22 -3.35
C ILE A 64 2.80 8.37 -4.83
N THR A 65 1.54 8.12 -5.21
CA THR A 65 1.10 8.31 -6.59
C THR A 65 1.06 9.79 -6.98
N ASP A 66 1.02 10.09 -8.28
CA ASP A 66 0.82 11.47 -8.79
C ASP A 66 -0.48 12.13 -8.27
N SER A 67 -1.47 11.30 -7.94
CA SER A 67 -2.74 11.68 -7.32
C SER A 67 -2.70 11.74 -5.78
N ASN A 68 -1.50 11.70 -5.19
CA ASN A 68 -1.21 11.79 -3.76
C ASN A 68 -1.76 10.63 -2.90
N TYR A 69 -1.95 9.44 -3.47
CA TYR A 69 -2.28 8.24 -2.71
C TYR A 69 -1.02 7.59 -2.15
N GLN A 70 -1.05 7.27 -0.85
CA GLN A 70 0.00 6.50 -0.19
C GLN A 70 -0.04 5.03 -0.63
N LEU A 71 1.12 4.53 -1.02
CA LEU A 71 1.35 3.15 -1.40
C LEU A 71 2.23 2.45 -0.35
N TYR A 72 1.93 1.17 -0.12
CA TYR A 72 2.56 0.36 0.91
C TYR A 72 3.12 -0.92 0.30
N SER A 73 4.33 -1.31 0.71
CA SER A 73 4.98 -2.54 0.26
C SER A 73 4.39 -3.78 0.93
N LYS A 74 4.86 -4.96 0.51
CA LYS A 74 4.54 -6.22 1.19
C LYS A 74 5.09 -6.25 2.62
N GLU A 75 6.21 -5.58 2.87
CA GLU A 75 6.83 -5.49 4.19
C GLU A 75 5.93 -4.76 5.19
N ALA A 76 5.21 -3.72 4.74
CA ALA A 76 4.21 -3.04 5.56
C ALA A 76 3.08 -3.99 5.98
N LEU A 77 2.67 -4.92 5.12
CA LEU A 77 1.68 -5.96 5.46
C LEU A 77 2.23 -6.93 6.51
N GLU A 78 3.46 -7.40 6.36
CA GLU A 78 4.08 -8.27 7.37
C GLU A 78 4.25 -7.55 8.71
N ARG A 79 4.56 -6.26 8.68
CA ARG A 79 4.61 -5.41 9.87
C ARG A 79 3.24 -5.25 10.53
N CYS A 80 2.17 -5.08 9.76
CA CYS A 80 0.79 -5.10 10.28
C CYS A 80 0.50 -6.39 11.05
N LYS A 81 0.86 -7.56 10.48
CA LYS A 81 0.67 -8.86 11.16
C LYS A 81 1.45 -8.96 12.46
N LYS A 82 2.69 -8.46 12.50
CA LYS A 82 3.50 -8.41 13.73
C LYS A 82 2.84 -7.53 14.81
N ILE A 83 2.38 -6.34 14.41
CA ILE A 83 1.64 -5.43 15.31
C ILE A 83 0.41 -6.13 15.89
N GLN A 84 -0.34 -6.88 15.07
CA GLN A 84 -1.50 -7.64 15.55
C GLN A 84 -1.14 -8.72 16.58
N VAL A 85 -0.04 -9.45 16.38
CA VAL A 85 0.45 -10.45 17.33
C VAL A 85 0.80 -9.79 18.67
N LEU A 86 1.53 -8.67 18.64
CA LEU A 86 1.89 -7.93 19.86
C LEU A 86 0.68 -7.35 20.57
N LYS A 87 -0.31 -6.80 19.84
CA LYS A 87 -1.59 -6.34 20.41
C LYS A 87 -2.33 -7.49 21.11
N LYS A 88 -2.31 -8.71 20.57
CA LYS A 88 -2.90 -9.89 21.22
C LYS A 88 -2.19 -10.26 22.53
N GLN A 89 -0.91 -9.95 22.65
CA GLN A 89 -0.13 -10.11 23.88
C GLN A 89 -0.33 -8.96 24.88
N ARG A 90 -1.33 -8.08 24.63
CA ARG A 90 -1.64 -6.88 25.44
C ARG A 90 -0.53 -5.83 25.45
N ALA A 91 0.39 -5.86 24.48
CA ALA A 91 1.36 -4.81 24.32
C ALA A 91 0.68 -3.49 23.94
N THR A 92 1.14 -2.41 24.54
CA THR A 92 0.75 -1.04 24.21
C THR A 92 1.38 -0.60 22.89
N ILE A 93 0.83 0.44 22.27
CA ILE A 93 1.39 0.99 21.02
C ILE A 93 2.83 1.49 21.21
N ASN A 94 3.17 1.98 22.40
CA ASN A 94 4.53 2.43 22.71
C ASN A 94 5.51 1.24 22.77
N GLU A 95 5.17 0.18 23.50
CA GLU A 95 6.00 -1.03 23.56
C GLU A 95 6.16 -1.68 22.17
N ILE A 96 5.09 -1.67 21.37
CA ILE A 96 5.14 -2.14 19.98
C ILE A 96 6.13 -1.30 19.17
N LYS A 97 6.13 0.03 19.34
CA LYS A 97 7.07 0.90 18.65
C LYS A 97 8.51 0.60 19.07
N ASP A 98 8.75 0.44 20.36
CA ASP A 98 10.08 0.14 20.92
C ASP A 98 10.61 -1.20 20.41
N SER A 99 9.74 -2.19 20.21
CA SER A 99 10.12 -3.51 19.64
C SER A 99 10.70 -3.44 18.22
N PHE A 100 10.52 -2.34 17.52
CA PHE A 100 11.04 -2.12 16.18
C PHE A 100 12.18 -1.10 16.10
N LEU A 101 12.65 -0.55 17.23
CA LEU A 101 13.74 0.45 17.31
C LEU A 101 15.12 -0.16 17.59
N VAL A 102 15.36 -1.41 17.15
CA VAL A 102 16.65 -2.11 17.28
C VAL A 102 17.58 -1.70 16.16
#